data_AF-A0A0S8IWQ2-F1
#
_entry.id   AF-A0A0S8IWQ2-F1
#
_cell.length_a   1.000
_cell.length_b   1.000
_cell.length_c   1.000
_cell.angle_alpha   90.00
_cell.angle_beta   90.00
_cell.angle_gamma   90.00
#
_symmetry.space_group_name_H-M   'P 1'
#
loop_
_entity.id
_entity.type
_entity.pdbx_description
1 polymer ?
#
loop_
_entity_poly.entity_id
_entity_poly.type
_entity_poly.pdbx_seq_one_letter_code
_entity_poly.pdbx_strand_id
1 'polypeptide(L)'
;MKEYAKDIFSELPEGFYDGLAYIIPATYLLIGVELLYGFLFPWTHYYFSIKPSWVIDLLLALGILGGLYLVGQILTVFSYYLILIPLHIIGFYEGETWYKKYRWIEVELSSVSLLVTKRYARWMSSLNMALSSMILIVLSLITEEYTYAVVFLLMSVVFVFDLAVRYRWLQDYVDTIIQVAEEQSRRPASSKRET
;
A
#
# COMPACT_ATOMS: atom_id res chain seq x y z
N MET A 1 10.98 -22.00 17.48
CA MET A 1 10.77 -20.53 17.34
C MET A 1 10.53 -20.05 15.89
N LYS A 2 10.54 -20.92 14.86
CA LYS A 2 10.25 -20.52 13.46
C LYS A 2 8.82 -20.82 12.97
N GLU A 3 8.02 -21.58 13.72
CA GLU A 3 6.63 -21.91 13.33
C GLU A 3 5.59 -20.89 13.79
N TYR A 4 5.75 -20.29 14.98
CA TYR A 4 4.77 -19.33 15.51
C TYR A 4 4.65 -18.01 14.73
N ALA A 5 5.66 -17.63 13.94
CA ALA A 5 5.59 -16.43 13.10
C ALA A 5 4.80 -16.64 11.80
N LYS A 6 4.48 -17.90 11.45
CA LYS A 6 3.78 -18.21 10.20
C LYS A 6 2.26 -18.03 10.33
N ASP A 7 1.70 -18.18 11.53
CA ASP A 7 0.25 -18.12 11.78
C ASP A 7 -0.27 -16.74 12.21
N ILE A 8 0.54 -15.91 12.89
CA ILE A 8 0.06 -14.60 13.37
C ILE A 8 -0.29 -13.65 12.20
N PHE A 9 0.39 -13.80 11.06
CA PHE A 9 0.12 -13.00 9.86
C PHE A 9 -0.96 -13.59 8.93
N SER A 10 -1.47 -14.80 9.19
CA SER A 10 -2.63 -15.35 8.46
C SER A 10 -3.98 -14.98 9.08
N GLU A 11 -3.99 -14.37 10.26
CA GLU A 11 -5.22 -14.05 11.01
C GLU A 11 -5.58 -12.56 11.05
N LEU A 12 -4.74 -11.69 10.48
CA LEU A 12 -5.01 -10.25 10.52
C LEU A 12 -6.18 -9.88 9.59
N PRO A 13 -7.11 -9.00 10.03
CA PRO A 13 -8.24 -8.56 9.21
C PRO A 13 -7.77 -7.94 7.90
N GLU A 14 -8.54 -8.14 6.82
CA GLU A 14 -8.22 -7.57 5.50
C GLU A 14 -8.00 -6.05 5.56
N GLY A 15 -8.82 -5.33 6.34
CA GLY A 15 -8.69 -3.88 6.55
C GLY A 15 -7.41 -3.43 7.25
N PHE A 16 -6.70 -4.33 7.95
CA PHE A 16 -5.39 -4.01 8.56
C PHE A 16 -4.32 -3.79 7.48
N TYR A 17 -4.29 -4.63 6.46
CA TYR A 17 -3.33 -4.53 5.36
C TYR A 17 -3.58 -3.28 4.51
N ASP A 18 -4.86 -2.97 4.28
CA ASP A 18 -5.28 -1.75 3.60
C ASP A 18 -4.84 -0.50 4.41
N GLY A 19 -5.07 -0.49 5.72
CA GLY A 19 -4.59 0.57 6.62
C GLY A 19 -3.07 0.80 6.53
N LEU A 20 -2.27 -0.27 6.55
CA LEU A 20 -0.81 -0.16 6.42
C LEU A 20 -0.36 0.43 5.07
N ALA A 21 -1.07 0.12 3.98
CA ALA A 21 -0.76 0.62 2.64
C ALA A 21 -0.93 2.15 2.51
N TYR A 22 -1.70 2.77 3.42
CA TYR A 22 -1.90 4.22 3.47
C TYR A 22 -1.08 4.90 4.58
N ILE A 23 -1.03 4.30 5.77
CA ILE A 23 -0.38 4.88 6.93
C ILE A 23 1.14 4.92 6.75
N ILE A 24 1.76 3.85 6.23
CA ILE A 24 3.22 3.80 6.07
C ILE A 24 3.71 4.89 5.10
N PRO A 25 3.15 5.03 3.88
CA PRO A 25 3.58 6.09 2.97
C PRO A 25 3.30 7.50 3.47
N ALA A 26 2.14 7.72 4.10
CA ALA A 26 1.83 9.01 4.71
C ALA A 26 2.82 9.39 5.82
N THR A 27 3.19 8.42 6.66
CA THR A 27 4.19 8.62 7.72
C THR A 27 5.56 8.93 7.14
N TYR A 28 5.99 8.19 6.12
CA TYR A 28 7.24 8.44 5.40
C TYR A 28 7.27 9.86 4.80
N LEU A 29 6.17 10.29 4.16
CA LEU A 29 6.05 11.64 3.62
C LEU A 29 6.18 12.70 4.72
N LEU A 30 5.47 12.56 5.84
CA LEU A 30 5.53 13.51 6.94
C LEU A 30 6.92 13.60 7.58
N ILE A 31 7.61 12.46 7.75
CA ILE A 31 9.00 12.45 8.23
C ILE A 31 9.91 13.20 7.26
N GLY A 32 9.74 12.97 5.94
CA GLY A 32 10.53 13.67 4.93
C GLY A 32 10.28 15.19 4.92
N VAL A 33 9.03 15.62 5.07
CA VAL A 33 8.68 17.05 5.18
C VAL A 33 9.30 17.65 6.45
N GLU A 34 9.27 16.92 7.57
CA GLU A 34 9.89 17.37 8.81
C GLU A 34 11.41 17.55 8.67
N LEU A 35 12.10 16.64 7.99
CA LEU A 35 13.53 16.76 7.74
C LEU A 35 13.89 18.01 6.91
N LEU A 36 13.01 18.42 5.99
CA LEU A 36 13.26 19.55 5.09
C LEU A 36 12.91 20.90 5.70
N TYR A 37 11.83 20.97 6.49
CA TYR A 37 11.29 22.24 6.99
C TYR A 37 11.42 22.42 8.50
N GLY A 38 11.67 21.35 9.27
CA GLY A 38 11.76 21.38 10.73
C GLY A 38 10.52 21.95 11.44
N PHE A 39 9.36 21.96 10.76
CA PHE A 39 8.21 22.79 11.11
C PHE A 39 6.95 22.01 11.50
N LEU A 40 6.93 20.68 11.34
CA LEU A 40 5.80 19.82 11.64
C LEU A 40 5.78 19.31 13.09
N PHE A 41 6.68 19.71 13.99
CA PHE A 41 6.61 19.35 15.43
C PHE A 41 6.66 20.49 16.49
N PRO A 42 6.40 21.80 16.22
CA PRO A 42 6.22 22.79 17.31
C PRO A 42 5.01 22.48 18.22
N TRP A 43 3.88 22.10 17.62
CA TRP A 43 2.65 21.60 18.26
C TRP A 43 2.84 20.37 19.16
N THR A 44 3.69 19.39 18.83
CA THR A 44 3.87 18.24 19.72
C THR A 44 4.54 18.64 21.03
N HIS A 45 5.52 19.55 20.99
CA HIS A 45 6.12 20.15 22.19
C HIS A 45 5.08 20.89 23.05
N TYR A 46 4.13 21.59 22.44
CA TYR A 46 3.04 22.25 23.15
C TYR A 46 2.07 21.21 23.79
N TYR A 47 1.77 20.12 23.09
CA TYR A 47 0.86 19.08 23.60
C TYR A 47 1.47 18.22 24.71
N PHE A 48 2.76 17.87 24.64
CA PHE A 48 3.45 17.13 25.71
C PHE A 48 3.63 17.94 27.01
N SER A 49 3.35 19.25 26.98
CA SER A 49 3.35 20.11 28.17
C SER A 49 2.02 20.06 28.96
N ILE A 50 0.96 19.51 28.38
CA ILE A 50 -0.34 19.31 29.03
C ILE A 50 -0.30 17.96 29.74
N LYS A 51 -0.57 17.89 31.06
CA LYS A 51 -0.62 16.62 31.80
C LYS A 51 -1.59 15.66 31.10
N PRO A 52 -1.11 14.62 30.40
CA PRO A 52 -2.01 13.84 29.57
C PRO A 52 -2.76 12.85 30.45
N SER A 53 -4.07 12.76 30.23
CA SER A 53 -4.82 11.58 30.64
C SER A 53 -4.73 10.57 29.51
N TRP A 54 -4.68 9.27 29.84
CA TRP A 54 -4.61 8.20 28.86
C TRP A 54 -5.73 8.26 27.80
N VAL A 55 -6.88 8.87 28.14
CA VAL A 55 -8.01 9.11 27.24
C VAL A 55 -7.66 10.14 26.16
N ILE A 56 -6.98 11.22 26.54
CA ILE A 56 -6.55 12.27 25.59
C ILE A 56 -5.47 11.71 24.67
N ASP A 57 -4.52 10.93 25.20
CA ASP A 57 -3.49 10.26 24.39
C ASP A 57 -4.10 9.29 23.38
N LEU A 58 -5.12 8.52 23.80
CA LEU A 58 -5.84 7.61 22.92
C LEU A 58 -6.59 8.36 21.79
N LEU A 59 -7.31 9.43 22.13
CA LEU A 59 -8.02 10.24 21.13
C LEU A 59 -7.06 10.91 20.15
N LEU A 60 -5.91 11.38 20.63
CA LEU A 60 -4.85 11.93 19.78
C LEU A 60 -4.25 10.86 18.87
N ALA A 61 -3.93 9.68 19.39
CA ALA A 61 -3.42 8.58 18.60
C ALA A 61 -4.41 8.17 17.49
N LEU A 62 -5.71 8.10 17.82
CA LEU A 62 -6.77 7.84 16.85
C LEU A 62 -6.87 8.96 15.80
N GLY A 63 -6.80 10.23 16.22
CA GLY A 63 -6.81 11.38 15.33
C GLY A 63 -5.62 11.40 14.36
N ILE A 64 -4.41 11.11 14.86
CA ILE A 64 -3.18 11.03 14.05
C ILE A 64 -3.29 9.87 13.06
N LEU A 65 -3.69 8.68 13.51
CA LEU A 65 -3.86 7.51 12.63
C LEU A 65 -4.94 7.76 11.57
N GLY A 66 -6.06 8.38 11.92
CA GLY A 66 -7.11 8.77 10.98
C GLY A 66 -6.61 9.80 9.96
N GLY A 67 -5.85 10.80 10.41
CA GLY A 67 -5.22 11.79 9.52
C GLY A 67 -4.22 11.16 8.55
N LEU A 68 -3.33 10.28 9.04
CA LEU A 68 -2.39 9.53 8.22
C LEU A 68 -3.09 8.67 7.17
N TYR A 69 -4.18 8.00 7.57
CA TYR A 69 -4.99 7.21 6.65
C TYR A 69 -5.60 8.07 5.53
N LEU A 70 -6.17 9.23 5.86
CA LEU A 70 -6.72 10.17 4.87
C LEU A 70 -5.64 10.69 3.90
N VAL A 71 -4.46 11.06 4.41
CA VAL A 71 -3.32 11.48 3.57
C VAL A 71 -2.91 10.34 2.64
N GLY A 72 -2.79 9.12 3.16
CA GLY A 72 -2.45 7.96 2.34
C GLY A 72 -3.51 7.64 1.28
N GLN A 73 -4.81 7.82 1.56
CA GLN A 73 -5.85 7.69 0.54
C GLN A 73 -5.69 8.73 -0.57
N ILE A 74 -5.41 9.99 -0.21
CA ILE A 74 -5.16 11.06 -1.19
C ILE A 74 -3.95 10.70 -2.06
N LEU A 75 -2.83 10.29 -1.45
CA LEU A 75 -1.64 9.83 -2.17
C LEU A 75 -1.98 8.70 -3.15
N THR A 76 -2.87 7.79 -2.77
CA THR A 76 -3.30 6.68 -3.62
C THR A 76 -4.02 7.12 -4.88
N VAL A 77 -4.91 8.11 -4.74
CA VAL A 77 -5.60 8.69 -5.90
C VAL A 77 -4.59 9.35 -6.84
N PHE A 78 -3.69 10.18 -6.30
CA PHE A 78 -2.71 10.89 -7.14
C PHE A 78 -1.66 9.96 -7.76
N SER A 79 -1.23 8.92 -7.04
CA SER A 79 -0.18 8.00 -7.52
C SER A 79 -0.68 7.16 -8.69
N TYR A 80 -1.97 6.82 -8.70
CA TYR A 80 -2.62 6.21 -9.86
C TYR A 80 -2.46 7.07 -11.12
N TYR A 81 -2.75 8.37 -11.04
CA TYR A 81 -2.66 9.27 -12.20
C TYR A 81 -1.22 9.59 -12.61
N LEU A 82 -0.34 9.82 -11.64
CA LEU A 82 1.00 10.34 -11.90
C LEU A 82 2.05 9.26 -12.20
N ILE A 83 1.82 8.02 -11.77
CA ILE A 83 2.80 6.93 -11.94
C ILE A 83 2.22 5.83 -12.83
N LEU A 84 1.03 5.30 -12.53
CA LEU A 84 0.50 4.15 -13.27
C LEU A 84 0.10 4.49 -14.71
N ILE A 85 -0.48 5.67 -14.97
CA ILE A 85 -0.84 6.08 -16.36
C ILE A 85 0.42 6.21 -17.24
N PRO A 86 1.48 6.93 -16.82
CA PRO A 86 2.72 6.95 -17.59
C PRO A 86 3.33 5.56 -17.81
N LEU A 87 3.38 4.71 -16.76
CA LEU A 87 3.86 3.33 -16.87
C LEU A 87 3.03 2.50 -17.86
N HIS A 88 1.73 2.77 -17.98
CA HIS A 88 0.87 2.14 -18.97
C HIS A 88 1.28 2.52 -20.40
N ILE A 89 1.48 3.82 -20.64
CA ILE A 89 1.81 4.36 -21.97
C ILE A 89 3.14 3.79 -22.48
N ILE A 90 4.13 3.60 -21.60
CA ILE A 90 5.44 3.05 -21.96
C ILE A 90 5.46 1.51 -22.03
N GLY A 91 4.32 0.83 -21.87
CA GLY A 91 4.20 -0.63 -22.00
C GLY A 91 4.75 -1.44 -20.83
N PHE A 92 5.03 -0.80 -19.68
CA PHE A 92 5.46 -1.50 -18.45
C PHE A 92 4.29 -1.99 -17.59
N TYR A 93 3.08 -1.53 -17.89
CA TYR A 93 1.84 -1.89 -17.21
C TYR A 93 0.74 -2.07 -18.25
N GLU A 94 -0.01 -3.16 -18.18
CA GLU A 94 -1.22 -3.31 -18.99
C GLU A 94 -2.38 -2.69 -18.20
N GLY A 95 -2.95 -1.62 -18.73
CA GLY A 95 -3.91 -0.73 -18.08
C GLY A 95 -5.20 -1.41 -17.60
N GLU A 96 -6.02 -0.60 -16.93
CA GLU A 96 -7.35 -0.74 -16.31
C GLU A 96 -8.25 -1.95 -16.66
N THR A 97 -8.07 -2.55 -17.83
CA THR A 97 -8.67 -3.83 -18.27
C THR A 97 -8.51 -4.95 -17.25
N TRP A 98 -7.36 -5.10 -16.59
CA TRP A 98 -7.18 -6.17 -15.59
C TRP A 98 -8.00 -5.90 -14.31
N TYR A 99 -7.93 -4.69 -13.76
CA TYR A 99 -8.65 -4.34 -12.53
C TYR A 99 -10.17 -4.40 -12.72
N LYS A 100 -10.69 -3.93 -13.87
CA LYS A 100 -12.12 -4.05 -14.22
C LYS A 100 -12.53 -5.49 -14.54
N LYS A 101 -11.66 -6.32 -15.13
CA LYS A 101 -11.93 -7.75 -15.41
C LYS A 101 -11.95 -8.59 -14.14
N TYR A 102 -11.20 -8.19 -13.11
CA TYR A 102 -11.01 -8.98 -11.88
C TYR A 102 -11.78 -8.48 -10.66
N ARG A 103 -12.34 -7.26 -10.68
CA ARG A 103 -13.31 -6.79 -9.66
C ARG A 103 -14.55 -7.67 -9.54
N TRP A 104 -14.87 -8.43 -10.60
CA TRP A 104 -16.01 -9.35 -10.67
C TRP A 104 -15.67 -10.78 -10.23
N ILE A 105 -14.40 -11.07 -9.97
CA ILE A 105 -13.96 -12.33 -9.37
C ILE A 105 -14.06 -12.18 -7.85
N GLU A 106 -15.26 -11.91 -7.34
CA GLU A 106 -15.67 -12.28 -5.98
C GLU A 106 -15.79 -13.81 -5.94
N VAL A 107 -14.68 -14.52 -6.15
CA VAL A 107 -14.68 -15.98 -6.03
C VAL A 107 -14.58 -16.31 -4.56
N GLU A 108 -15.56 -17.09 -4.08
CA GLU A 108 -15.73 -17.68 -2.74
C GLU A 108 -14.52 -18.52 -2.28
N LEU A 109 -13.37 -17.89 -2.11
CA LEU A 109 -12.16 -18.49 -1.56
C LEU A 109 -11.57 -17.50 -0.55
N SER A 110 -12.13 -17.48 0.66
CA SER A 110 -11.73 -16.59 1.77
C SER A 110 -10.25 -16.69 2.16
N SER A 111 -9.57 -17.80 1.84
CA SER A 111 -8.12 -17.95 2.03
C SER A 111 -7.29 -17.35 0.89
N VAL A 112 -7.84 -17.27 -0.32
CA VAL A 112 -7.21 -16.65 -1.48
C VAL A 112 -7.41 -15.13 -1.45
N SER A 113 -8.57 -14.65 -0.99
CA SER A 113 -8.87 -13.21 -0.85
C SER A 113 -7.84 -12.52 0.03
N LEU A 114 -7.52 -13.07 1.21
CA LEU A 114 -6.55 -12.47 2.14
C LEU A 114 -5.16 -12.34 1.52
N LEU A 115 -4.72 -13.36 0.76
CA LEU A 115 -3.39 -13.38 0.15
C LEU A 115 -3.29 -12.40 -1.02
N VAL A 116 -4.36 -12.29 -1.82
CA VAL A 116 -4.51 -11.27 -2.87
C VAL A 116 -4.54 -9.87 -2.25
N THR A 117 -5.36 -9.64 -1.22
CA THR A 117 -5.46 -8.36 -0.50
C THR A 117 -4.12 -7.93 0.07
N LYS A 118 -3.36 -8.85 0.68
CA LYS A 118 -2.02 -8.57 1.19
C LYS A 118 -1.02 -8.21 0.08
N ARG A 119 -1.09 -8.87 -1.07
CA ARG A 119 -0.24 -8.56 -2.23
C ARG A 119 -0.62 -7.22 -2.85
N TYR A 120 -1.91 -6.94 -2.97
CA TYR A 120 -2.44 -5.67 -3.43
C TYR A 120 -2.05 -4.51 -2.51
N ALA A 121 -2.23 -4.67 -1.20
CA ALA A 121 -1.81 -3.68 -0.20
C ALA A 121 -0.32 -3.36 -0.29
N ARG A 122 0.53 -4.39 -0.50
CA ARG A 122 1.97 -4.18 -0.72
C ARG A 122 2.25 -3.41 -2.01
N TRP A 123 1.55 -3.74 -3.10
CA TRP A 123 1.68 -3.05 -4.37
C TRP A 123 1.26 -1.58 -4.26
N MET A 124 0.13 -1.29 -3.62
CA MET A 124 -0.33 0.09 -3.35
C MET A 124 0.60 0.84 -2.41
N SER A 125 1.13 0.17 -1.38
CA SER A 125 2.15 0.77 -0.51
C SER A 125 3.38 1.20 -1.32
N SER A 126 3.91 0.35 -2.21
CA SER A 126 5.06 0.71 -3.04
C SER A 126 4.77 1.86 -3.99
N LEU A 127 3.58 1.87 -4.59
CA LEU A 127 3.10 2.96 -5.45
C LEU A 127 3.07 4.29 -4.69
N ASN A 128 2.51 4.29 -3.49
CA ASN A 128 2.41 5.48 -2.64
C ASN A 128 3.76 5.93 -2.08
N MET A 129 4.68 5.00 -1.78
CA MET A 129 6.06 5.32 -1.39
C MET A 129 6.84 5.96 -2.54
N ALA A 130 6.64 5.49 -3.77
CA ALA A 130 7.21 6.11 -4.96
C ALA A 130 6.71 7.55 -5.12
N LEU A 131 5.39 7.78 -5.03
CA LEU A 131 4.82 9.13 -5.11
C LEU A 131 5.33 10.02 -3.97
N SER A 132 5.34 9.52 -2.74
CA SER A 132 5.84 10.27 -1.58
C SER A 132 7.29 10.69 -1.77
N SER A 133 8.13 9.79 -2.31
CA SER A 133 9.52 10.10 -2.64
C SER A 133 9.61 11.15 -3.74
N MET A 134 8.78 11.09 -4.78
CA MET A 134 8.73 12.12 -5.83
C MET A 134 8.34 13.51 -5.27
N ILE A 135 7.34 13.56 -4.39
CA ILE A 135 6.96 14.81 -3.71
C ILE A 135 8.14 15.35 -2.91
N LEU A 136 8.82 14.49 -2.14
CA LEU A 136 9.97 14.89 -1.33
C LEU A 136 11.17 15.36 -2.17
N ILE A 137 11.39 14.80 -3.36
CA ILE A 137 12.38 15.34 -4.32
C ILE A 137 12.02 16.78 -4.68
N VAL A 138 10.78 17.03 -5.09
CA VAL A 138 10.31 18.37 -5.48
C VAL A 138 10.48 19.35 -4.32
N LEU A 139 10.07 18.96 -3.11
CA LEU A 139 10.24 19.81 -1.93
C LEU A 139 11.71 20.06 -1.61
N SER A 140 12.57 19.05 -1.71
CA SER A 140 14.02 19.21 -1.49
C SER A 140 14.66 20.15 -2.49
N LEU A 141 14.21 20.15 -3.75
CA LEU A 141 14.69 21.09 -4.77
C LEU A 141 14.21 22.52 -4.48
N ILE A 142 12.98 22.69 -3.98
CA ILE A 142 12.44 24.00 -3.59
C ILE A 142 13.20 24.57 -2.38
N THR A 143 13.59 23.73 -1.43
CA THR A 143 14.36 24.13 -0.24
C THR A 143 15.88 24.17 -0.48
N GLU A 144 16.34 23.93 -1.71
CA GLU A 144 17.77 23.86 -2.08
C GLU A 144 18.57 22.78 -1.33
N GLU A 145 17.89 21.77 -0.80
CA GLU A 145 18.45 20.65 -0.05
C GLU A 145 18.84 19.48 -0.97
N TYR A 146 19.85 19.69 -1.82
CA TYR A 146 20.22 18.75 -2.88
C TYR A 146 20.63 17.37 -2.39
N THR A 147 21.23 17.26 -1.20
CA THR A 147 21.59 15.97 -0.61
C THR A 147 20.35 15.11 -0.34
N TYR A 148 19.29 15.71 0.24
CA TYR A 148 18.03 15.01 0.44
C TYR A 148 17.33 14.70 -0.88
N ALA A 149 17.40 15.61 -1.86
CA ALA A 149 16.85 15.36 -3.21
C ALA A 149 17.45 14.09 -3.84
N VAL A 150 18.76 13.88 -3.73
CA VAL A 150 19.44 12.66 -4.23
C VAL A 150 18.98 11.41 -3.48
N VAL A 151 18.86 11.47 -2.15
CA VAL A 151 18.37 10.34 -1.34
C VAL A 151 16.96 9.95 -1.75
N PHE A 152 16.05 10.92 -1.87
CA PHE A 152 14.67 10.67 -2.28
C PHE A 152 14.56 10.21 -3.73
N LEU A 153 15.45 10.64 -4.62
CA LEU A 153 15.54 10.12 -5.99
C LEU A 153 15.89 8.64 -6.00
N LEU A 154 16.92 8.24 -5.24
CA LEU A 154 17.31 6.83 -5.12
C LEU A 154 16.15 5.99 -4.55
N MET A 155 15.48 6.48 -3.51
CA MET A 155 14.30 5.83 -2.94
C MET A 155 13.16 5.70 -3.96
N SER A 156 12.87 6.76 -4.72
CA SER A 156 11.85 6.74 -5.77
C SER A 156 12.14 5.67 -6.83
N VAL A 157 13.39 5.57 -7.29
CA VAL A 157 13.81 4.52 -8.24
C VAL A 157 13.60 3.12 -7.66
N VAL A 158 14.00 2.90 -6.40
CA VAL A 158 13.80 1.62 -5.71
C VAL A 158 12.32 1.27 -5.63
N PHE A 159 11.45 2.21 -5.25
CA PHE A 159 10.01 1.95 -5.13
C PHE A 159 9.33 1.72 -6.48
N VAL A 160 9.74 2.43 -7.54
CA VAL A 160 9.24 2.18 -8.90
C VAL A 160 9.67 0.80 -9.40
N PHE A 161 10.92 0.40 -9.14
CA PHE A 161 11.39 -0.94 -9.50
C PHE A 161 10.64 -2.03 -8.73
N ASP A 162 10.48 -1.86 -7.41
CA ASP A 162 9.71 -2.77 -6.57
C ASP A 162 8.23 -2.85 -7.01
N LEU A 163 7.63 -1.74 -7.43
CA LEU A 163 6.29 -1.69 -8.01
C LEU A 163 6.20 -2.56 -9.27
N ALA A 164 7.15 -2.46 -10.19
CA ALA A 164 7.18 -3.24 -11.42
C ALA A 164 7.33 -4.75 -11.16
N VAL A 165 8.21 -5.14 -10.23
CA VAL A 165 8.39 -6.54 -9.82
C VAL A 165 7.11 -7.09 -9.18
N ARG A 166 6.51 -6.34 -8.25
CA ARG A 166 5.29 -6.74 -7.56
C ARG A 166 4.08 -6.80 -8.47
N TYR A 167 4.00 -5.91 -9.44
CA TYR A 167 2.93 -5.94 -10.46
C TYR A 167 2.95 -7.26 -11.22
N ARG A 168 4.13 -7.68 -11.69
CA ARG A 168 4.29 -8.94 -12.42
C ARG A 168 3.88 -10.15 -11.56
N TRP A 169 4.29 -10.17 -10.30
CA TRP A 169 3.85 -11.22 -9.36
C TRP A 169 2.36 -11.21 -9.04
N LEU A 170 1.73 -10.03 -9.03
CA LEU A 170 0.29 -9.92 -8.83
C LEU A 170 -0.45 -10.48 -10.04
N GLN A 171 0.00 -10.17 -11.26
CA GLN A 171 -0.55 -10.73 -12.50
C GLN A 171 -0.44 -12.26 -12.53
N ASP A 172 0.77 -12.80 -12.36
CA ASP A 172 1.03 -14.26 -12.39
C ASP A 172 0.13 -15.01 -11.40
N TYR A 173 -0.08 -14.43 -10.22
CA TYR A 173 -0.89 -15.03 -9.17
C TYR A 173 -2.39 -14.99 -9.48
N VAL A 174 -2.88 -13.87 -10.01
CA VAL A 174 -4.28 -13.74 -10.45
C VAL A 174 -4.58 -14.70 -11.60
N ASP A 175 -3.68 -14.82 -12.58
CA ASP A 175 -3.84 -15.76 -13.69
C ASP A 175 -3.91 -17.22 -13.20
N THR A 176 -3.11 -17.57 -12.19
CA THR A 176 -3.17 -18.89 -11.56
C THR A 176 -4.53 -19.13 -10.88
N ILE A 177 -5.07 -18.14 -10.16
CA ILE A 177 -6.39 -18.26 -9.50
C ILE A 177 -7.50 -18.50 -10.53
N ILE A 178 -7.46 -17.79 -11.66
CA ILE A 178 -8.44 -17.92 -12.74
C ILE A 178 -8.39 -19.32 -13.33
N GLN A 179 -7.19 -19.84 -13.62
CA GLN A 179 -7.03 -21.20 -14.15
C GLN A 179 -7.62 -22.23 -13.19
N VAL A 180 -7.34 -22.11 -11.89
CA VAL A 180 -7.91 -23.02 -10.88
C VAL A 180 -9.44 -22.91 -10.79
N ALA A 181 -9.99 -21.70 -10.85
CA ALA A 181 -11.45 -21.49 -10.84
C ALA A 181 -12.12 -22.06 -12.10
N GLU A 182 -11.50 -21.89 -13.26
CA GLU A 182 -11.96 -22.50 -14.52
C GLU A 182 -11.90 -24.02 -14.47
N GLU A 183 -10.83 -24.60 -13.92
CA GLU A 183 -10.72 -26.05 -13.74
C GLU A 183 -11.77 -26.61 -12.78
N GLN A 184 -12.07 -25.90 -11.69
CA GLN A 184 -13.11 -26.29 -10.74
C GLN A 184 -14.51 -26.20 -11.35
N SER A 185 -14.81 -25.15 -12.13
CA SER A 185 -16.10 -25.04 -12.83
C SER A 185 -16.29 -26.09 -13.93
N ARG A 186 -15.19 -26.60 -14.51
CA ARG A 186 -15.21 -27.67 -15.52
C ARG A 186 -15.30 -29.08 -14.94
N ARG A 187 -15.09 -29.28 -13.63
CA ARG A 187 -15.29 -30.60 -12.98
C ARG A 187 -16.80 -30.81 -12.76
N PRO A 188 -17.46 -31.75 -13.46
CA PRO A 188 -18.87 -32.02 -13.22
C PRO A 188 -19.08 -32.57 -11.81
N ALA A 189 -20.24 -32.30 -11.23
CA ALA A 189 -20.69 -32.75 -9.91
C ALA A 189 -20.92 -34.28 -9.85
N SER A 190 -19.99 -35.10 -10.33
CA SER A 190 -20.16 -36.54 -10.51
C SER A 190 -19.68 -37.39 -9.33
N SER A 191 -19.41 -36.83 -8.13
CA SER A 191 -19.05 -37.64 -6.96
C SER A 191 -19.98 -37.51 -5.74
N LYS A 192 -21.17 -36.90 -5.89
CA LYS A 192 -22.23 -36.94 -4.85
C LYS A 192 -23.25 -38.07 -5.05
N ARG A 193 -22.86 -39.14 -5.75
CA ARG A 193 -23.56 -40.42 -5.74
C ARG A 193 -22.53 -41.50 -5.49
N GLU A 194 -22.31 -41.78 -4.20
CA GLU A 194 -21.93 -43.10 -3.66
C GLU A 194 -21.56 -42.90 -2.19
N THR A 195 -22.57 -42.85 -1.32
CA THR A 195 -22.79 -43.80 -0.21
C THR A 195 -23.99 -43.37 0.62
#